data_AF-T0HPV2-F1
#
_entry.id   AF-T0HPV2-F1
#
_cell.length_a   1.000
_cell.length_b   1.000
_cell.length_c   1.000
_cell.angle_alpha   90.00
_cell.angle_beta   90.00
_cell.angle_gamma   90.00
#
_symmetry.space_group_name_H-M   'P 1'
#
loop_
_entity.id
_entity.type
_entity.pdbx_description
1 polymer ?
#
loop_
_entity_poly.entity_id
_entity_poly.type
_entity_poly.pdbx_seq_one_letter_code
_entity_poly.pdbx_strand_id
1 'polypeptide(L)' 'MNSPLTTTILQVIERAPQWVRHDLEAKDAVIRARAEETLAAMISAALQDTQNQPPA' A
#
# COMPACT_ATOMS: atom_id res chain seq x y z
N MET A 1 4.44 -20.43 -1.25
CA MET A 1 5.42 -19.45 -1.74
C MET A 1 4.66 -18.22 -2.19
N ASN A 2 4.91 -17.04 -1.61
CA ASN A 2 4.28 -15.82 -2.08
C ASN A 2 4.97 -15.32 -3.35
N SER A 3 4.20 -14.81 -4.30
CA SER A 3 4.76 -14.13 -5.48
C SER A 3 5.59 -12.92 -5.03
N PRO A 4 6.65 -12.53 -5.77
CA PRO A 4 7.35 -11.27 -5.55
C PRO A 4 6.38 -10.09 -5.43
N LEU A 5 5.31 -10.09 -6.24
CA LEU A 5 4.25 -9.08 -6.17
C LEU A 5 3.54 -9.06 -4.80
N THR A 6 3.14 -10.23 -4.30
CA THR A 6 2.47 -10.33 -2.99
C THR A 6 3.41 -9.89 -1.86
N THR A 7 4.70 -10.18 -1.99
CA THR A 7 5.72 -9.75 -1.03
C THR A 7 5.83 -8.23 -0.99
N THR A 8 5.91 -7.56 -2.15
CA THR A 8 5.94 -6.09 -2.24
C THR A 8 4.67 -5.48 -1.62
N ILE A 9 3.48 -6.01 -1.92
CA ILE A 9 2.22 -5.51 -1.35
C ILE A 9 2.21 -5.65 0.17
N LEU A 10 2.64 -6.79 0.72
CA LEU A 10 2.69 -7.00 2.16
C LEU A 10 3.66 -6.04 2.85
N GLN A 11 4.83 -5.78 2.27
CA GLN A 11 5.78 -4.79 2.79
C GLN A 11 5.19 -3.38 2.86
N VAL A 12 4.38 -3.00 1.87
CA VAL A 12 3.66 -1.71 1.89
C VAL A 12 2.62 -1.69 3.01
N ILE A 13 1.83 -2.77 3.15
CA ILE A 13 0.83 -2.89 4.21
C ILE A 13 1.48 -2.84 5.60
N GLU A 14 2.63 -3.48 5.81
CA GLU A 14 3.39 -3.43 7.06
C GLU A 14 3.86 -2.01 7.39
N ARG A 15 4.25 -1.24 6.36
CA ARG A 15 4.75 0.14 6.49
C ARG A 15 3.66 1.21 6.46
N ALA A 16 2.40 0.83 6.26
CA ALA A 16 1.28 1.76 6.26
C ALA A 16 1.25 2.59 7.56
N PRO A 17 1.02 3.91 7.50
CA PRO A 17 0.87 4.73 8.70
C PRO A 17 -0.31 4.27 9.58
N GLN A 18 -0.22 4.48 10.90
CA GLN A 18 -1.30 4.11 11.83
C GLN A 18 -2.62 4.82 11.51
N TRP A 19 -2.57 6.09 11.07
CA TRP A 19 -3.77 6.82 10.69
C TRP A 19 -4.47 6.20 9.47
N VAL A 20 -3.72 5.63 8.50
CA VAL A 20 -4.31 4.94 7.33
C VAL A 20 -5.06 3.70 7.81
N ARG A 21 -4.48 2.92 8.73
CA ARG A 21 -5.16 1.75 9.29
C ARG A 21 -6.43 2.12 10.03
N HIS A 22 -6.38 3.17 10.84
CA HIS A 22 -7.54 3.67 11.55
C HIS A 22 -8.65 4.13 10.59
N ASP A 23 -8.29 4.89 9.57
CA ASP A 23 -9.26 5.42 8.59
C ASP A 23 -9.84 4.31 7.70
N LEU A 24 -9.10 3.22 7.43
CA LEU A 24 -9.62 2.04 6.74
C LEU A 24 -10.73 1.33 7.52
N GLU A 25 -10.70 1.41 8.86
CA GLU A 25 -11.72 0.85 9.74
C GLU A 25 -12.93 1.80 9.91
N ALA A 26 -12.87 3.00 9.33
CA ALA A 26 -13.93 4.00 9.48
C ALA A 26 -15.25 3.56 8.83
N LYS A 27 -16.35 3.78 9.57
CA LYS A 27 -17.71 3.58 9.06
C LYS A 27 -18.09 4.63 8.01
N ASP A 28 -17.56 5.84 8.16
CA ASP A 28 -17.72 6.92 7.20
C ASP A 28 -17.01 6.56 5.89
N ALA A 29 -17.78 6.52 4.80
CA ALA A 29 -17.27 6.12 3.49
C ALA A 29 -16.25 7.11 2.92
N VAL A 30 -16.36 8.39 3.23
CA VAL A 30 -15.43 9.42 2.74
C VAL A 30 -14.07 9.27 3.43
N ILE A 31 -14.07 9.03 4.74
CA ILE A 31 -12.85 8.79 5.50
C ILE A 31 -12.14 7.52 5.01
N ARG A 32 -12.90 6.44 4.84
CA ARG A 32 -12.36 5.17 4.34
C ARG A 32 -11.80 5.30 2.92
N ALA A 33 -12.50 5.97 2.02
CA ALA A 33 -12.05 6.19 0.64
C ALA A 33 -10.69 6.92 0.59
N ARG A 34 -10.51 7.94 1.43
CA ARG A 34 -9.21 8.64 1.54
C ARG A 34 -8.06 7.71 1.95
N ALA A 35 -8.33 6.80 2.87
CA ALA A 35 -7.34 5.82 3.34
C ALA A 35 -7.01 4.81 2.23
N GLU A 36 -8.02 4.33 1.51
CA GLU A 36 -7.87 3.44 0.35
C GLU A 36 -7.05 4.10 -0.76
N GLU A 37 -7.33 5.36 -1.10
CA GLU A 37 -6.58 6.15 -2.09
C GLU A 37 -5.11 6.30 -1.68
N THR A 38 -4.85 6.59 -0.41
CA THR A 38 -3.49 6.71 0.11
C THR A 38 -2.76 5.37 0.04
N LEU A 39 -3.40 4.27 0.46
CA LEU A 39 -2.81 2.94 0.39
C LEU A 39 -2.53 2.53 -1.07
N ALA A 40 -3.44 2.82 -1.99
CA ALA A 40 -3.26 2.57 -3.41
C ALA A 40 -2.07 3.36 -3.98
N ALA A 41 -1.89 4.62 -3.59
CA ALA A 41 -0.72 5.41 -3.97
C ALA A 41 0.59 4.82 -3.42
N MET A 42 0.60 4.37 -2.16
CA MET A 42 1.77 3.71 -1.57
C MET A 42 2.14 2.42 -2.29
N ILE A 43 1.15 1.59 -2.64
CA ILE A 43 1.37 0.36 -3.41
C ILE A 43 1.90 0.72 -4.80
N SER A 44 1.28 1.69 -5.47
CA SER A 44 1.69 2.12 -6.82
C SER A 44 3.14 2.59 -6.85
N ALA A 45 3.58 3.36 -5.85
CA ALA A 45 4.96 3.81 -5.72
C ALA A 45 5.93 2.63 -5.54
N ALA A 46 5.64 1.70 -4.63
CA ALA A 46 6.50 0.53 -4.39
C ALA A 46 6.60 -0.41 -5.61
N LEU A 47 5.51 -0.54 -6.37
CA LEU A 47 5.51 -1.29 -7.62
C LEU A 47 6.38 -0.60 -8.68
N GLN A 48 6.28 0.73 -8.82
CA GLN A 48 7.15 1.48 -9.72
C GLN A 48 8.62 1.30 -9.34
N ASP A 49 8.98 1.41 -8.05
CA ASP A 49 10.35 1.19 -7.58
C ASP A 49 10.85 -0.23 -7.91
N THR A 50 10.00 -1.25 -7.75
CA THR A 50 10.34 -2.63 -8.12
C THR A 50 10.58 -2.79 -9.63
N GLN A 51 9.79 -2.13 -10.47
CA GLN A 51 9.95 -2.21 -11.93
C GLN A 51 11.14 -1.39 -12.44
N ASN A 52 11.51 -0.32 -11.72
CA ASN A 52 12.58 0.59 -12.11
C ASN A 52 13.94 0.22 -11.51
N GLN A 53 14.04 -0.90 -10.79
CA GLN A 53 15.29 -1.37 -10.23
C GLN A 53 16.17 -1.94 -11.36
N PRO A 54 17.34 -1.33 -11.67
CA PRO A 54 18.21 -1.85 -12.71
C PRO A 54 18.74 -3.23 -12.33
N PRO A 55 18.98 -4.14 -13.30
CA PRO A 55 19.56 -5.44 -13.02
C PRO A 55 20.94 -5.23 -12.38
N ALA A 56 21.11 -5.83 -11.19
CA ALA A 56 22.37 -5.87 -10.47
C ALA A 56 23.43 -6.68 -11.22
#